data_AF-A0A7W0WDW4-F1
#
_entry.id   AF-A0A7W0WDW4-F1
#
_cell.length_a   1.000
_cell.length_b   1.000
_cell.length_c   1.000
_cell.angle_alpha   90.00
_cell.angle_beta   90.00
_cell.angle_gamma   90.00
#
_symmetry.space_group_name_H-M   'P 1'
#
loop_
_entity.id
_entity.type
_entity.pdbx_description
1 polymer ?
#
loop_
_entity_poly.entity_id
_entity_poly.type
_entity_poly.pdbx_seq_one_letter_code
_entity_poly.pdbx_strand_id
1 'polypeptide(L)'
;RVKRALEGSEVARHPQDERLSGIYGTILHQEVGPLHQRNVTVFADGEVDRSPCGSGTSARCALLAADGTLGEGDVLRHDSIVDTTFHGRVVGETSEGVLTEVEGMAYRTGEHRFLLDPRDPLGTGFVLR
;
A
#
# COMPACT_ATOMS: atom_id res chain seq x y z
N ARG A 1 16.90 -1.14 0.57
CA ARG A 1 17.73 -1.93 1.52
C ARG A 1 16.86 -2.72 2.50
N VAL A 2 15.84 -2.11 3.14
CA VAL A 2 14.92 -2.79 4.07
C VAL A 2 14.20 -3.99 3.45
N LYS A 3 13.45 -3.80 2.35
CA LYS A 3 12.76 -4.89 1.62
C LYS A 3 13.67 -6.10 1.37
N ARG A 4 14.82 -5.88 0.70
CA ARG A 4 15.79 -6.94 0.36
C ARG A 4 16.37 -7.63 1.61
N ALA A 5 16.57 -6.89 2.70
CA ALA A 5 17.10 -7.47 3.93
C ALA A 5 16.14 -8.47 4.61
N LEU A 6 14.85 -8.41 4.28
CA LEU A 6 13.81 -9.28 4.82
C LEU A 6 13.38 -10.38 3.83
N GLU A 7 13.94 -10.43 2.63
CA GLU A 7 13.63 -11.47 1.64
C GLU A 7 14.00 -12.86 2.18
N GLY A 8 13.07 -13.83 2.00
CA GLY A 8 13.24 -15.21 2.45
C GLY A 8 13.11 -15.44 3.96
N SER A 9 12.95 -14.38 4.77
CA SER A 9 12.70 -14.48 6.20
C SER A 9 11.31 -15.05 6.50
N GLU A 10 11.12 -15.57 7.72
CA GLU A 10 9.83 -16.11 8.17
C GLU A 10 8.72 -15.04 8.17
N VAL A 11 9.05 -13.80 8.53
CA VAL A 11 8.10 -12.67 8.52
C VAL A 11 7.63 -12.27 7.11
N ALA A 12 8.31 -12.75 6.07
CA ALA A 12 7.92 -12.54 4.69
C ALA A 12 7.11 -13.71 4.11
N ARG A 13 6.73 -14.71 4.92
CA ARG A 13 5.91 -15.85 4.45
C ARG A 13 4.45 -15.63 4.76
N HIS A 14 3.62 -15.76 3.73
CA HIS A 14 2.18 -15.81 3.94
C HIS A 14 1.80 -17.19 4.49
N PRO A 15 0.97 -17.28 5.55
CA PRO A 15 0.76 -18.54 6.27
C PRO A 15 0.04 -19.62 5.45
N GLN A 16 -0.72 -19.22 4.43
CA GLN A 16 -1.61 -20.14 3.69
C GLN A 16 -1.40 -20.16 2.17
N ASP A 17 -0.66 -19.19 1.60
CA ASP A 17 -0.54 -19.05 0.14
C ASP A 17 0.87 -18.57 -0.21
N GLU A 18 1.71 -19.50 -0.66
CA GLU A 18 3.11 -19.23 -0.99
C GLU A 18 3.26 -18.15 -2.08
N ARG A 19 2.28 -17.97 -2.97
CA ARG A 19 2.31 -16.95 -4.03
C ARG A 19 2.26 -15.52 -3.47
N LEU A 20 1.77 -15.36 -2.25
CA LEU A 20 1.72 -14.09 -1.53
C LEU A 20 2.94 -13.86 -0.64
N SER A 21 3.87 -14.84 -0.57
CA SER A 21 5.09 -14.71 0.21
C SER A 21 6.08 -13.75 -0.47
N GLY A 22 6.68 -12.90 0.33
CA GLY A 22 7.57 -11.82 -0.08
C GLY A 22 7.18 -10.50 0.57
N ILE A 23 8.08 -9.51 0.49
CA ILE A 23 7.81 -8.16 0.95
C ILE A 23 7.47 -7.30 -0.27
N TYR A 24 6.22 -6.85 -0.37
CA TYR A 24 5.75 -6.01 -1.47
C TYR A 24 6.58 -4.71 -1.60
N GLY A 25 6.70 -4.00 -0.48
CA GLY A 25 7.37 -2.70 -0.40
C GLY A 25 7.70 -2.31 1.04
N THR A 26 8.26 -1.11 1.19
CA THR A 26 8.56 -0.50 2.48
C THR A 26 7.72 0.77 2.60
N ILE A 27 6.98 0.89 3.69
CA ILE A 27 6.19 2.07 4.01
C ILE A 27 6.96 2.89 5.04
N LEU A 28 7.30 4.12 4.69
CA LEU A 28 7.82 5.11 5.63
C LEU A 28 6.64 5.97 6.07
N HIS A 29 6.39 6.04 7.36
CA HIS A 29 5.25 6.78 7.90
C HIS A 29 5.67 7.79 8.96
N GLN A 30 4.82 8.77 9.17
CA GLN A 30 4.93 9.81 10.19
C GLN A 30 3.57 9.98 10.88
N GLU A 31 3.59 10.14 12.19
CA GLU A 31 2.44 10.58 12.96
C GLU A 31 2.30 12.10 12.87
N VAL A 32 1.12 12.56 12.45
CA VAL A 32 0.80 13.98 12.26
C VAL A 32 -0.14 14.46 13.35
N GLY A 33 -1.01 13.59 13.86
CA GLY A 33 -1.92 13.85 14.97
C GLY A 33 -2.67 12.58 15.40
N PRO A 34 -3.65 12.71 16.31
CA PRO A 34 -4.48 11.59 16.74
C PRO A 34 -5.19 10.97 15.53
N LEU A 35 -4.96 9.68 15.29
CA LEU A 35 -5.47 8.94 14.14
C LEU A 35 -5.24 9.63 12.79
N HIS A 36 -4.16 10.41 12.69
CA HIS A 36 -3.76 11.11 11.47
C HIS A 36 -2.28 10.84 11.20
N GLN A 37 -2.03 10.14 10.11
CA GLN A 37 -0.69 9.75 9.68
C GLN A 37 -0.45 10.15 8.24
N ARG A 38 0.83 10.31 7.89
CA ARG A 38 1.29 10.51 6.51
C ARG A 38 2.26 9.40 6.15
N ASN A 39 2.26 8.95 4.91
CA ASN A 39 3.21 7.96 4.45
C ASN A 39 3.76 8.19 3.04
N VAL A 40 4.77 7.39 2.72
CA VAL A 40 5.21 7.08 1.37
C VAL A 40 5.53 5.60 1.27
N THR A 41 4.98 4.95 0.25
CA THR A 41 5.26 3.54 -0.06
C THR A 41 6.27 3.44 -1.19
N VAL A 42 7.39 2.77 -0.93
CA VAL A 42 8.38 2.38 -1.95
C VAL A 42 8.23 0.90 -2.25
N PHE A 43 7.89 0.55 -3.49
CA PHE A 43 7.53 -0.81 -3.88
C PHE A 43 8.20 -1.22 -5.20
N ALA A 44 7.91 -2.45 -5.64
CA ALA A 44 8.47 -3.06 -6.84
C ALA A 44 9.99 -2.88 -6.91
N ASP A 45 10.49 -2.22 -7.95
CA ASP A 45 11.89 -1.92 -8.18
C ASP A 45 12.21 -0.42 -7.99
N GLY A 46 11.81 0.11 -6.83
CA GLY A 46 12.06 1.49 -6.42
C GLY A 46 10.97 2.48 -6.86
N GLU A 47 9.79 1.98 -7.21
CA GLU A 47 8.63 2.82 -7.51
C GLU A 47 8.09 3.46 -6.24
N VAL A 48 7.54 4.67 -6.39
CA VAL A 48 6.95 5.45 -5.30
C VAL A 48 5.45 5.58 -5.54
N ASP A 49 4.65 5.15 -4.58
CA ASP A 49 3.21 5.35 -4.60
C ASP A 49 2.88 6.82 -4.30
N ARG A 50 2.06 7.43 -5.14
CA ARG A 50 1.58 8.82 -4.96
C ARG A 50 0.31 8.86 -4.11
N SER A 51 -0.37 7.73 -3.97
CA SER A 51 -1.47 7.58 -3.03
C SER A 51 -0.93 7.18 -1.65
N PRO A 52 -1.77 7.19 -0.61
CA PRO A 52 -1.42 6.63 0.70
C PRO A 52 -1.21 5.10 0.69
N CYS A 53 -1.36 4.46 -0.48
CA CYS A 53 -1.34 3.01 -0.70
C CYS A 53 -2.49 2.29 0.01
N GLY A 54 -3.42 1.71 -0.75
CA GLY A 54 -4.62 1.08 -0.19
C GLY A 54 -4.29 -0.10 0.74
N SER A 55 -3.53 -1.08 0.24
CA SER A 55 -3.06 -2.21 1.06
C SER A 55 -2.14 -1.78 2.21
N GLY A 56 -1.35 -0.72 2.01
CA GLY A 56 -0.54 -0.11 3.06
C GLY A 56 -1.37 0.53 4.17
N THR A 57 -2.49 1.16 3.81
CA THR A 57 -3.48 1.68 4.77
C THR A 57 -4.14 0.56 5.54
N SER A 58 -4.57 -0.53 4.88
CA SER A 58 -5.10 -1.72 5.56
C SER A 58 -4.08 -2.33 6.54
N ALA A 59 -2.84 -2.50 6.12
CA ALA A 59 -1.78 -3.02 6.99
C ALA A 59 -1.56 -2.09 8.20
N ARG A 60 -1.61 -0.77 8.01
CA ARG A 60 -1.48 0.20 9.10
C ARG A 60 -2.66 0.15 10.06
N CYS A 61 -3.90 0.03 9.57
CA CYS A 61 -5.08 -0.19 10.39
C CYS A 61 -4.95 -1.44 11.25
N ALA A 62 -4.49 -2.56 10.68
CA ALA A 62 -4.29 -3.81 11.42
C ALA A 62 -3.26 -3.66 12.55
N LEU A 63 -2.13 -2.97 12.29
CA LEU A 63 -1.13 -2.68 13.33
C LEU A 63 -1.69 -1.78 14.44
N LEU A 64 -2.37 -0.69 14.08
CA LEU A 64 -2.94 0.22 15.08
C LEU A 64 -4.05 -0.43 15.91
N ALA A 65 -4.82 -1.35 15.32
CA ALA A 65 -5.83 -2.13 16.04
C ALA A 65 -5.17 -3.11 17.02
N ALA A 66 -4.11 -3.82 16.59
CA ALA A 66 -3.34 -4.70 17.47
C ALA A 66 -2.70 -3.93 18.64
N ASP A 67 -2.28 -2.68 18.41
CA ASP A 67 -1.75 -1.78 19.43
C ASP A 67 -2.87 -1.11 20.29
N GLY A 68 -4.15 -1.38 20.02
CA GLY A 68 -5.29 -0.77 20.73
C GLY A 68 -5.49 0.72 20.46
N THR A 69 -4.83 1.27 19.45
CA THR A 69 -4.89 2.71 19.09
C THR A 69 -6.04 3.02 18.14
N LEU A 70 -6.45 2.07 17.30
CA LEU A 70 -7.56 2.21 16.36
C LEU A 70 -8.65 1.18 16.71
N GLY A 71 -9.75 1.64 17.31
CA GLY A 71 -10.87 0.80 17.73
C GLY A 71 -12.06 0.82 16.76
N GLU A 72 -13.15 0.21 17.19
CA GLU A 72 -14.43 0.23 16.46
C GLU A 72 -14.98 1.66 16.36
N GLY A 73 -15.36 2.07 15.15
CA GLY A 73 -15.87 3.42 14.87
C GLY A 73 -14.80 4.48 14.61
N ASP A 74 -13.54 4.20 14.95
CA ASP A 74 -12.42 5.10 14.69
C ASP A 74 -12.04 5.15 13.20
N VAL A 75 -11.38 6.25 12.81
CA VAL A 75 -10.96 6.50 11.43
C VAL A 75 -9.52 6.94 11.40
N LEU A 76 -8.67 6.15 10.74
CA LEU A 76 -7.35 6.59 10.35
C LEU A 76 -7.47 7.51 9.15
N ARG A 77 -7.11 8.80 9.31
CA ARG A 77 -6.81 9.68 8.19
C ARG A 77 -5.38 9.41 7.73
N HIS A 78 -5.20 8.95 6.50
CA HIS A 78 -3.91 8.58 5.96
C HIS A 78 -3.56 9.43 4.74
N ASP A 79 -2.61 10.33 4.89
CA ASP A 79 -2.16 11.24 3.84
C ASP A 79 -0.95 10.65 3.08
N SER A 80 -0.83 10.96 1.80
CA SER A 80 0.30 10.57 0.95
C SER A 80 1.41 11.63 0.93
N ILE A 81 2.50 11.32 0.22
CA ILE A 81 3.59 12.27 -0.03
C ILE A 81 3.20 13.45 -0.94
N VAL A 82 2.08 13.37 -1.65
CA VAL A 82 1.54 14.46 -2.51
C VAL A 82 0.19 14.99 -2.00
N ASP A 83 -0.06 14.85 -0.69
CA ASP A 83 -1.22 15.42 0.00
C ASP A 83 -2.60 14.89 -0.47
N THR A 84 -2.66 13.68 -1.03
CA THR A 84 -3.92 12.93 -1.20
C THR A 84 -4.24 12.14 0.06
N THR A 85 -5.52 11.88 0.33
CA THR A 85 -5.97 11.25 1.58
C THR A 85 -6.83 10.03 1.32
N PHE A 86 -6.60 8.96 2.09
CA PHE A 86 -7.52 7.85 2.30
C PHE A 86 -8.02 7.85 3.74
N HIS A 87 -9.21 7.29 3.95
CA HIS A 87 -9.74 6.99 5.28
C HIS A 87 -9.75 5.47 5.49
N GLY A 88 -9.05 5.01 6.53
CA GLY A 88 -8.98 3.61 6.90
C GLY A 88 -9.81 3.32 8.15
N ARG A 89 -10.57 2.22 8.14
CA ARG A 89 -11.38 1.75 9.29
C ARG A 89 -11.15 0.27 9.53
N VAL A 90 -11.30 -0.15 10.78
CA VAL A 90 -11.54 -1.56 11.11
C VAL A 90 -13.04 -1.77 11.18
N VAL A 91 -13.55 -2.71 10.38
CA VAL A 91 -14.99 -2.97 10.22
C VAL A 91 -15.38 -4.36 10.71
N GLY A 92 -14.42 -5.13 11.23
CA GLY A 92 -14.67 -6.43 11.85
C GLY A 92 -13.37 -7.16 12.19
N GLU A 93 -13.52 -8.25 12.93
CA GLU A 93 -12.44 -9.17 13.26
C GLU A 93 -12.66 -10.51 12.55
N THR A 94 -11.57 -11.21 12.27
CA THR A 94 -11.57 -12.58 11.77
C THR A 94 -10.66 -13.44 12.64
N SER A 95 -10.70 -14.75 12.45
CA SER A 95 -9.76 -15.66 13.13
C SER A 95 -8.28 -15.42 12.75
N GLU A 96 -8.03 -14.66 11.68
CA GLU A 96 -6.70 -14.45 11.10
C GLU A 96 -6.25 -12.97 11.17
N GLY A 97 -7.07 -12.08 11.71
CA GLY A 97 -6.76 -10.65 11.81
C GLY A 97 -7.99 -9.77 11.84
N VAL A 98 -7.93 -8.64 11.13
CA VAL A 98 -9.02 -7.66 11.06
C VAL A 98 -9.49 -7.47 9.62
N LEU A 99 -10.78 -7.21 9.45
CA LEU A 99 -11.34 -6.72 8.20
C LEU A 99 -11.24 -5.19 8.18
N THR A 100 -10.60 -4.65 7.13
CA THR A 100 -10.41 -3.21 6.97
C THR A 100 -11.21 -2.67 5.80
N GLU A 101 -11.70 -1.45 5.94
CA GLU A 101 -12.23 -0.64 4.84
C GLU A 101 -11.26 0.49 4.53
N VAL A 102 -11.05 0.78 3.24
CA VAL A 102 -10.26 1.92 2.77
C VAL A 102 -11.11 2.72 1.80
N GLU A 103 -11.43 3.95 2.19
CA GLU A 103 -12.15 4.92 1.38
C GLU A 103 -11.19 5.91 0.74
N GLY A 104 -11.38 6.17 -0.55
CA GLY A 104 -10.63 7.14 -1.33
C GLY A 104 -11.42 7.61 -2.53
N MET A 105 -10.80 8.44 -3.37
CA MET A 105 -11.41 8.96 -4.60
C MET A 105 -10.54 8.70 -5.81
N ALA A 106 -11.19 8.52 -6.96
CA ALA A 106 -10.55 8.41 -8.26
C ALA A 106 -11.26 9.32 -9.27
N TYR A 107 -10.52 9.78 -10.27
CA TYR A 107 -11.01 10.65 -11.33
C TYR A 107 -10.69 10.06 -12.69
N ARG A 108 -11.62 10.16 -13.65
CA ARG A 108 -11.35 9.78 -15.04
C ARG A 108 -10.29 10.72 -15.62
N THR A 109 -9.15 10.18 -16.04
CA THR A 109 -8.03 10.96 -16.61
C THR A 109 -8.06 11.02 -18.14
N GLY A 110 -8.73 10.07 -18.79
CA GLY A 110 -8.80 10.02 -20.24
C GLY A 110 -9.37 8.72 -20.77
N GLU A 111 -9.27 8.56 -22.09
CA GLU A 111 -9.50 7.33 -22.82
C GLU A 111 -8.32 7.16 -23.78
N HIS A 112 -7.73 5.97 -23.81
CA HIS A 112 -6.46 5.73 -24.50
C HIS A 112 -6.58 4.53 -25.44
N ARG A 113 -6.01 4.65 -26.64
CA ARG A 113 -5.79 3.53 -27.56
C ARG A 113 -4.29 3.33 -27.75
N PHE A 114 -3.75 2.28 -27.15
CA PHE A 114 -2.35 1.88 -27.32
C PHE A 114 -2.21 0.97 -28.55
N LEU A 115 -1.16 1.18 -29.34
CA LEU A 115 -0.83 0.40 -30.54
C LEU A 115 0.66 0.02 -30.48
N LEU A 116 0.98 -1.21 -30.85
CA LEU A 116 2.35 -1.73 -30.90
C LEU A 116 2.67 -2.14 -32.34
N ASP A 117 3.59 -1.43 -32.99
CA ASP A 117 4.08 -1.81 -34.32
C ASP A 117 5.17 -2.88 -34.17
N PRO A 118 5.07 -4.05 -34.83
CA PRO A 118 6.11 -5.08 -34.76
C PRO A 118 7.49 -4.64 -35.27
N ARG A 119 7.59 -3.49 -35.94
CA ARG A 119 8.84 -2.90 -36.44
C ARG A 119 9.43 -1.87 -35.48
N ASP A 120 8.74 -1.50 -34.39
CA ASP A 120 9.24 -0.54 -33.41
C ASP A 120 10.35 -1.19 -32.54
N PRO A 121 11.62 -0.73 -32.65
CA PRO A 121 12.73 -1.32 -31.89
C PRO A 121 12.63 -1.09 -30.38
N LEU A 122 11.78 -0.16 -29.93
CA LEU A 122 11.55 0.15 -28.52
C LEU A 122 10.20 -0.36 -28.02
N GLY A 123 9.41 -1.07 -28.84
CA GLY A 123 7.97 -1.23 -28.66
C GLY A 123 7.48 -1.62 -27.26
N THR A 124 8.20 -2.50 -26.55
CA THR A 124 7.85 -2.92 -25.17
C THR A 124 8.24 -1.91 -24.08
N GLY A 125 8.75 -0.75 -24.48
CA GLY A 125 9.30 0.26 -23.60
C GLY A 125 10.69 -0.08 -23.08
N PHE A 126 11.18 0.81 -22.22
CA PHE A 126 12.43 0.68 -21.47
C PHE A 126 12.25 1.37 -20.12
N VAL A 127 13.15 1.11 -19.17
CA VAL A 127 13.11 1.70 -17.83
C VAL A 127 14.44 2.37 -17.54
N LEU A 128 14.38 3.63 -17.11
CA LEU A 128 15.50 4.40 -16.55
C LEU A 128 15.08 4.93 -15.19
N ARG A 129 15.89 4.68 -14.16
CA ARG A 129 15.66 5.09 -12.77
C ARG A 129 16.96 5.11 -11.98
#